data_AF-P96328-F1
#
_entry.id   AF-P96328-F1
#
_cell.length_a   1.000
_cell.length_b   1.000
_cell.length_c   1.000
_cell.angle_alpha   90.00
_cell.angle_beta   90.00
_cell.angle_gamma   90.00
#
_symmetry.space_group_name_H-M   'P 1'
#
loop_
_entity.id
_entity.type
_entity.pdbx_description
1 polymer ?
#
loop_
_entity_poly.entity_id
_entity_poly.type
_entity_poly.pdbx_seq_one_letter_code
_entity_poly.pdbx_strand_id
1 'polypeptide(L)'
;MKLHPILLLILSLFPIHAFAWSNPGEAFSGDLKIGGEVVSSKNPWVWKLGSSKKGVDVKVANNTSRSGETVIPVDIPATTILIGKTSVATPSGREGLAPLVTYGGGEKGVILKWMSPGVAEVSLPVKGSDGAKFGTLTFKMQAMSVLRYRQDEKNHYLNLYNDMNVNGLPGPSQLTSAIQLPGLLEKIFEGEGLQWLKNINVTGTSGVSRFNDSSLRQVEGVYAAQTISGTGKLLIAGEFPSNWSASLPVSIEYQ
;
A
#
# COMPACT_ATOMS: atom_id res chain seq x y z
N MET A 1 -66.33 26.74 36.25
CA MET A 1 -65.02 26.06 36.25
C MET A 1 -64.44 26.13 34.84
N LYS A 2 -63.26 26.74 34.66
CA LYS A 2 -62.65 27.02 33.35
C LYS A 2 -61.70 25.88 32.94
N LEU A 3 -61.84 25.34 31.73
CA LEU A 3 -60.88 24.42 31.11
C LEU A 3 -59.78 25.23 30.41
N HIS A 4 -58.51 25.01 30.76
CA HIS A 4 -57.35 25.54 30.04
C HIS A 4 -56.68 24.39 29.26
N PRO A 5 -56.44 24.53 27.95
CA PRO A 5 -55.61 23.59 27.21
C PRO A 5 -54.13 23.88 27.52
N ILE A 6 -53.40 22.86 27.99
CA ILE A 6 -51.95 22.92 28.16
C ILE A 6 -51.30 22.63 26.81
N LEU A 7 -50.72 23.66 26.21
CA LEU A 7 -49.85 23.55 25.03
C LEU A 7 -48.48 23.04 25.48
N LEU A 8 -48.13 21.82 25.10
CA LEU A 8 -46.78 21.25 25.30
C LEU A 8 -45.86 21.76 24.19
N LEU A 9 -45.02 22.75 24.52
CA LEU A 9 -43.97 23.27 23.64
C LEU A 9 -42.71 22.39 23.82
N ILE A 10 -42.40 21.54 22.84
CA ILE A 10 -41.13 20.80 22.81
C ILE A 10 -40.05 21.80 22.37
N LEU A 11 -39.28 22.33 23.33
CA LEU A 11 -38.03 23.02 23.02
C LEU A 11 -37.02 21.98 22.50
N SER A 12 -36.92 21.87 21.18
CA SER A 12 -35.73 21.31 20.54
C SER A 12 -34.61 22.34 20.67
N LEU A 13 -33.82 22.25 21.75
CA LEU A 13 -32.53 22.92 21.82
C LEU A 13 -31.61 22.20 20.83
N PHE A 14 -31.48 22.77 19.63
CA PHE A 14 -30.45 22.40 18.69
C PHE A 14 -29.10 22.39 19.42
N PRO A 15 -28.25 21.36 19.25
CA PRO A 15 -26.88 21.46 19.70
C PRO A 15 -26.24 22.63 18.95
N ILE A 16 -25.86 23.66 19.70
CA ILE A 16 -24.97 24.73 19.25
C ILE A 16 -23.64 24.05 18.95
N HIS A 17 -23.47 23.60 17.72
CA HIS A 17 -22.16 23.25 17.19
C HIS A 17 -21.44 24.56 16.90
N ALA A 18 -20.94 25.21 17.95
CA ALA A 18 -19.79 26.07 17.83
C ALA A 18 -18.58 25.15 17.58
N PHE A 19 -18.43 24.66 16.36
CA PHE A 19 -17.11 24.22 15.91
C PHE A 19 -16.29 25.48 15.66
N ALA A 20 -15.59 25.88 16.72
CA ALA A 20 -14.58 26.91 16.70
C ALA A 20 -13.50 26.53 15.67
N TRP A 21 -13.11 27.53 14.88
CA TRP A 21 -11.99 27.47 13.95
C TRP A 21 -10.69 27.11 14.68
N SER A 22 -9.80 26.36 14.03
CA SER A 22 -8.44 26.17 14.53
C SER A 22 -7.53 27.37 14.17
N ASN A 23 -6.70 27.80 15.12
CA ASN A 23 -5.74 28.90 14.98
C ASN A 23 -4.50 28.50 14.15
N PRO A 24 -3.79 29.47 13.53
CA PRO A 24 -2.56 29.20 12.79
C PRO A 24 -1.41 28.80 13.72
N GLY A 25 -0.69 27.71 13.39
CA GLY A 25 0.61 27.39 13.99
C GLY A 25 0.82 25.99 14.59
N GLU A 26 -0.16 25.08 14.55
CA GLU A 26 0.01 23.70 15.02
C GLU A 26 0.09 22.66 13.87
N ALA A 27 0.70 21.50 14.17
CA ALA A 27 1.02 20.44 13.21
C ALA A 27 -0.23 19.85 12.52
N PHE A 28 -0.08 19.55 11.22
CA PHE A 28 -1.15 19.02 10.36
C PHE A 28 -1.09 17.48 10.33
N SER A 29 -2.24 16.83 10.51
CA SER A 29 -2.39 15.38 10.40
C SER A 29 -3.20 15.01 9.15
N GLY A 30 -2.63 14.21 8.24
CA GLY A 30 -3.35 13.56 7.14
C GLY A 30 -3.37 12.04 7.29
N ASP A 31 -4.40 11.36 6.78
CA ASP A 31 -4.52 9.89 6.82
C ASP A 31 -4.05 9.26 5.50
N LEU A 32 -3.11 8.32 5.56
CA LEU A 32 -2.84 7.37 4.47
C LEU A 32 -3.67 6.11 4.72
N LYS A 33 -4.74 5.94 3.96
CA LYS A 33 -5.58 4.74 4.02
C LYS A 33 -5.09 3.71 3.00
N ILE A 34 -4.76 2.52 3.50
CA ILE A 34 -4.42 1.35 2.71
C ILE A 34 -5.55 0.34 2.92
N GLY A 35 -6.21 -0.09 1.84
CA GLY A 35 -7.39 -0.95 1.93
C GLY A 35 -7.69 -1.69 0.62
N GLY A 36 -8.34 -2.85 0.75
CA GLY A 36 -8.66 -3.77 -0.35
C GLY A 36 -9.49 -4.97 0.09
N GLU A 37 -10.29 -5.52 -0.82
CA GLU A 37 -11.03 -6.79 -0.63
C GLU A 37 -10.16 -7.97 -1.11
N VAL A 38 -10.10 -9.05 -0.33
CA VAL A 38 -9.44 -10.30 -0.70
C VAL A 38 -10.52 -11.35 -0.96
N VAL A 39 -10.74 -11.72 -2.23
CA VAL A 39 -11.80 -12.66 -2.62
C VAL A 39 -11.17 -14.02 -2.98
N SER A 40 -11.02 -14.94 -2.03
CA SER A 40 -10.92 -16.38 -2.33
C SER A 40 -10.99 -17.25 -1.07
N SER A 41 -11.90 -18.23 -1.04
CA SER A 41 -12.10 -19.15 0.09
C SER A 41 -11.27 -20.44 0.03
N LYS A 42 -10.38 -20.61 -0.97
CA LYS A 42 -9.54 -21.83 -1.14
C LYS A 42 -8.09 -21.56 -1.52
N ASN A 43 -7.65 -20.31 -1.46
CA ASN A 43 -6.28 -19.94 -1.80
C ASN A 43 -5.37 -20.05 -0.55
N PRO A 44 -4.18 -20.69 -0.63
CA PRO A 44 -3.26 -20.80 0.51
C PRO A 44 -2.67 -19.46 0.97
N TRP A 45 -2.75 -18.39 0.18
CA TRP A 45 -2.19 -17.09 0.51
C TRP A 45 -2.93 -16.43 1.69
N VAL A 46 -2.16 -15.94 2.66
CA VAL A 46 -2.60 -15.04 3.72
C VAL A 46 -1.93 -13.70 3.52
N TRP A 47 -2.70 -12.62 3.69
CA TRP A 47 -2.25 -11.25 3.45
C TRP A 47 -2.42 -10.40 4.68
N LYS A 48 -1.51 -9.45 4.86
CA LYS A 48 -1.57 -8.43 5.90
C LYS A 48 -1.29 -7.08 5.24
N LEU A 49 -2.25 -6.19 5.35
CA LEU A 49 -2.06 -4.78 5.00
C LEU A 49 -1.25 -4.10 6.10
N GLY A 50 -0.45 -3.12 5.69
CA GLY A 50 0.17 -2.21 6.63
C GLY A 50 -0.87 -1.44 7.43
N SER A 51 -0.56 -1.14 8.70
CA SER A 51 -1.36 -0.23 9.50
C SER A 51 -1.43 1.13 8.80
N SER A 52 -2.63 1.61 8.48
CA SER A 52 -2.85 2.98 8.04
C SER A 52 -2.32 3.93 9.14
N LYS A 53 -1.31 4.75 8.84
CA LYS A 53 -0.93 5.81 9.77
C LYS A 53 -2.02 6.89 9.75
N LYS A 54 -2.63 7.09 10.92
CA LYS A 54 -3.39 8.31 11.19
C LYS A 54 -2.38 9.41 11.48
N GLY A 55 -2.31 10.42 10.62
CA GLY A 55 -1.35 11.52 10.76
C GLY A 55 0.01 11.24 10.11
N VAL A 56 0.19 11.78 8.91
CA VAL A 56 1.50 12.13 8.37
C VAL A 56 1.76 13.59 8.73
N ASP A 57 2.77 13.85 9.56
CA ASP A 57 3.13 15.21 9.96
C ASP A 57 3.80 15.93 8.79
N VAL A 58 3.13 16.96 8.28
CA VAL A 58 3.68 17.83 7.23
C VAL A 58 4.20 19.11 7.85
N LYS A 59 5.52 19.31 7.83
CA LYS A 59 6.13 20.58 8.21
C LYS A 59 6.13 21.52 7.01
N VAL A 60 5.18 22.45 6.98
CA VAL A 60 5.16 23.53 5.98
C VAL A 60 6.27 24.52 6.34
N ALA A 61 7.35 24.55 5.57
CA ALA A 61 8.25 25.71 5.59
C ALA A 61 7.52 26.87 4.91
N ASN A 62 7.59 28.08 5.48
CA ASN A 62 6.98 29.32 4.97
C ASN A 62 7.58 29.80 3.62
N ASN A 63 7.75 28.91 2.65
CA ASN A 63 8.27 29.22 1.33
C ASN A 63 7.11 29.15 0.34
N THR A 64 6.37 30.24 0.27
CA THR A 64 5.47 30.54 -0.84
C THR A 64 6.28 30.58 -2.13
N SER A 65 6.10 29.58 -2.99
CA SER A 65 6.67 29.59 -4.34
C SER A 65 5.95 30.65 -5.18
N ARG A 66 6.72 31.39 -5.99
CA ARG A 66 6.21 32.43 -6.92
C ARG A 66 5.29 31.87 -8.03
N SER A 67 5.16 30.54 -8.16
CA SER A 67 4.38 29.88 -9.22
C SER A 67 2.95 29.48 -8.82
N GLY A 68 2.51 29.71 -7.58
CA GLY A 68 1.19 29.26 -7.10
C GLY A 68 1.10 27.76 -6.78
N GLU A 69 2.16 27.00 -7.06
CA GLU A 69 2.34 25.60 -6.66
C GLU A 69 3.36 25.50 -5.54
N THR A 70 2.98 24.85 -4.44
CA THR A 70 3.88 24.64 -3.29
C THR A 70 4.28 23.18 -3.19
N VAL A 71 5.59 22.92 -3.13
CA VAL A 71 6.15 21.57 -2.90
C VAL A 71 6.62 21.47 -1.46
N ILE A 72 6.01 20.57 -0.70
CA ILE A 72 6.25 20.40 0.72
C ILE A 72 6.88 19.00 0.94
N PRO A 73 8.07 18.91 1.53
CA PRO A 73 8.62 17.62 1.96
C PRO A 73 7.69 16.96 2.99
N VAL A 74 7.47 15.66 2.83
CA VAL A 74 6.63 14.89 3.74
C VAL A 74 7.46 13.75 4.31
N ASP A 75 7.54 13.66 5.64
CA ASP A 75 8.25 12.59 6.30
C ASP A 75 7.42 11.30 6.26
N ILE A 76 7.54 10.59 5.14
CA ILE A 76 6.97 9.25 4.98
C ILE A 76 7.94 8.27 5.64
N PRO A 77 7.55 7.55 6.69
CA PRO A 77 8.37 6.52 7.32
C PRO A 77 8.45 5.28 6.43
N ALA A 78 9.46 4.42 6.64
CA ALA A 78 9.41 3.06 6.13
C ALA A 78 8.30 2.30 6.86
N THR A 79 7.27 1.88 6.13
CA THR A 79 6.11 1.18 6.69
C THR A 79 5.63 0.17 5.66
N THR A 80 5.29 -1.03 6.14
CA THR A 80 4.68 -2.07 5.31
C THR A 80 3.44 -1.51 4.61
N ILE A 81 3.31 -1.80 3.31
CA ILE A 81 2.11 -1.55 2.53
C ILE A 81 1.29 -2.84 2.48
N LEU A 82 1.94 -3.93 2.08
CA LEU A 82 1.33 -5.24 1.93
C LEU A 82 2.40 -6.32 2.13
N ILE A 83 2.12 -7.32 2.96
CA ILE A 83 2.86 -8.58 2.95
C ILE A 83 1.90 -9.73 2.69
N GLY A 84 2.39 -10.74 1.98
CA GLY A 84 1.67 -11.96 1.68
C GLY A 84 2.56 -13.17 1.83
N LYS A 85 2.01 -14.28 2.31
CA LYS A 85 2.71 -15.57 2.32
C LYS A 85 1.73 -16.71 2.12
N THR A 86 2.18 -17.82 1.57
CA THR A 86 1.42 -19.07 1.62
C THR A 86 1.40 -19.61 3.06
N SER A 87 0.22 -19.93 3.58
CA SER A 87 0.05 -20.51 4.93
C SER A 87 0.48 -21.98 4.99
N VAL A 88 0.36 -22.69 3.88
CA VAL A 88 0.78 -24.09 3.70
C VAL A 88 1.39 -24.28 2.31
N ALA A 89 2.32 -25.21 2.19
CA ALA A 89 2.86 -25.61 0.90
C ALA A 89 1.78 -26.28 0.06
N THR A 90 1.64 -25.84 -1.19
CA THR A 90 0.70 -26.48 -2.13
C THR A 90 1.36 -27.69 -2.79
N PRO A 91 0.63 -28.80 -3.01
CA PRO A 91 1.21 -29.99 -3.64
C PRO A 91 1.80 -29.72 -5.02
N SER A 92 1.16 -28.85 -5.80
CA SER A 92 1.61 -28.42 -7.12
C SER A 92 1.22 -26.97 -7.39
N GLY A 93 1.92 -26.36 -8.37
CA GLY A 93 1.40 -25.17 -9.03
C GLY A 93 0.08 -25.47 -9.74
N ARG A 94 -0.71 -24.43 -9.96
CA ARG A 94 -2.01 -24.49 -10.65
C ARG A 94 -2.55 -23.09 -10.92
N GLU A 95 -3.41 -22.98 -11.92
CA GLU A 95 -4.26 -21.80 -12.12
C GLU A 95 -4.98 -21.39 -10.81
N GLY A 96 -5.10 -20.08 -10.60
CA GLY A 96 -5.60 -19.49 -9.37
C GLY A 96 -4.60 -19.43 -8.22
N LEU A 97 -3.33 -19.81 -8.40
CA LEU A 97 -2.30 -19.73 -7.35
C LEU A 97 -1.44 -18.46 -7.44
N ALA A 98 -1.23 -17.93 -8.66
CA ALA A 98 -0.48 -16.69 -8.86
C ALA A 98 -1.26 -15.48 -8.31
N PRO A 99 -0.70 -14.70 -7.38
CA PRO A 99 -1.37 -13.50 -6.89
C PRO A 99 -1.19 -12.34 -7.87
N LEU A 100 -2.30 -11.72 -8.25
CA LEU A 100 -2.35 -10.53 -9.09
C LEU A 100 -2.54 -9.30 -8.20
N VAL A 101 -1.44 -8.72 -7.74
CA VAL A 101 -1.47 -7.52 -6.89
C VAL A 101 -1.52 -6.26 -7.75
N THR A 102 -2.50 -5.40 -7.49
CA THR A 102 -2.65 -4.10 -8.16
C THR A 102 -2.72 -2.97 -7.14
N TYR A 103 -1.95 -1.93 -7.40
CA TYR A 103 -1.92 -0.67 -6.67
C TYR A 103 -2.66 0.42 -7.46
N GLY A 104 -3.59 1.12 -6.81
CA GLY A 104 -4.40 2.17 -7.43
C GLY A 104 -5.61 1.67 -8.23
N GLY A 105 -5.91 0.36 -8.17
CA GLY A 105 -7.06 -0.22 -8.85
C GLY A 105 -8.36 0.50 -8.46
N GLY A 106 -9.10 1.02 -9.45
CA GLY A 106 -10.38 1.70 -9.26
C GLY A 106 -10.32 3.19 -8.91
N GLU A 107 -9.14 3.78 -8.64
CA GLU A 107 -9.01 5.20 -8.31
C GLU A 107 -8.33 6.01 -9.42
N LYS A 108 -9.05 7.00 -9.98
CA LYS A 108 -8.51 7.89 -11.01
C LYS A 108 -7.37 8.74 -10.46
N GLY A 109 -6.25 8.77 -11.19
CA GLY A 109 -5.12 9.64 -10.91
C GLY A 109 -4.07 9.05 -9.97
N VAL A 110 -4.22 7.80 -9.55
CA VAL A 110 -3.12 7.04 -8.93
C VAL A 110 -2.17 6.57 -10.03
N ILE A 111 -0.89 6.87 -9.87
CA ILE A 111 0.17 6.47 -10.81
C ILE A 111 1.24 5.71 -10.03
N LEU A 112 1.69 4.58 -10.57
CA LEU A 112 2.85 3.84 -10.08
C LEU A 112 3.82 3.65 -11.24
N LYS A 113 5.08 4.06 -11.05
CA LYS A 113 6.14 3.92 -12.05
C LYS A 113 7.39 3.32 -11.44
N TRP A 114 7.85 2.20 -11.98
CA TRP A 114 9.12 1.59 -11.60
C TRP A 114 10.29 2.46 -12.08
N MET A 115 11.12 2.91 -11.14
CA MET A 115 12.20 3.89 -11.40
C MET A 115 13.58 3.26 -11.36
N SER A 116 13.76 2.23 -10.53
CA SER A 116 15.02 1.50 -10.35
C SER A 116 14.72 0.08 -9.86
N PRO A 117 15.72 -0.82 -9.79
CA PRO A 117 15.53 -2.18 -9.29
C PRO A 117 14.72 -2.24 -7.98
N GLY A 118 13.55 -2.88 -8.01
CA GLY A 118 12.67 -3.09 -6.88
C GLY A 118 11.94 -1.86 -6.36
N VAL A 119 12.10 -0.68 -6.98
CA VAL A 119 11.61 0.60 -6.44
C VAL A 119 10.70 1.31 -7.45
N ALA A 120 9.51 1.67 -6.98
CA ALA A 120 8.55 2.47 -7.71
C ALA A 120 8.33 3.84 -7.06
N GLU A 121 8.06 4.84 -7.89
CA GLU A 121 7.46 6.10 -7.46
C GLU A 121 5.94 5.98 -7.57
N VAL A 122 5.23 6.39 -6.52
CA VAL A 122 3.78 6.39 -6.42
C VAL A 122 3.30 7.82 -6.29
N SER A 123 2.34 8.21 -7.13
CA SER A 123 1.65 9.50 -7.05
C SER A 123 0.18 9.26 -6.74
N LEU A 124 -0.31 9.87 -5.67
CA LEU A 124 -1.70 9.78 -5.20
C LEU A 124 -2.38 11.14 -5.29
N PRO A 125 -3.65 11.20 -5.74
CA PRO A 125 -4.44 12.40 -5.60
C PRO A 125 -4.66 12.71 -4.11
N VAL A 126 -4.50 13.98 -3.76
CA VAL A 126 -4.79 14.45 -2.40
C VAL A 126 -6.15 15.13 -2.41
N LYS A 127 -7.03 14.63 -1.53
CA LYS A 127 -8.44 15.03 -1.45
C LYS A 127 -8.74 15.70 -0.11
N GLY A 128 -9.47 16.80 -0.16
CA GLY A 128 -9.98 17.49 1.03
C GLY A 128 -11.13 16.70 1.66
N SER A 129 -11.65 17.19 2.79
CA SER A 129 -12.79 16.56 3.47
C SER A 129 -14.07 16.51 2.61
N ASP A 130 -14.21 17.43 1.66
CA ASP A 130 -15.29 17.50 0.67
C ASP A 130 -15.08 16.55 -0.52
N GLY A 131 -13.95 15.83 -0.56
CA GLY A 131 -13.57 14.94 -1.66
C GLY A 131 -12.94 15.68 -2.85
N ALA A 132 -12.82 17.01 -2.83
CA ALA A 132 -12.22 17.78 -3.90
C ALA A 132 -10.70 17.53 -3.95
N LYS A 133 -10.17 17.37 -5.16
CA LYS A 133 -8.72 17.20 -5.38
C LYS A 133 -8.05 18.57 -5.31
N PHE A 134 -7.00 18.69 -4.50
CA PHE A 134 -6.24 19.94 -4.37
C PHE A 134 -4.72 19.75 -4.45
N GLY A 135 -4.26 18.50 -4.57
CA GLY A 135 -2.84 18.22 -4.66
C GLY A 135 -2.50 16.81 -5.13
N THR A 136 -1.21 16.52 -5.09
CA THR A 136 -0.63 15.21 -5.38
C THR A 136 0.44 14.89 -4.34
N LEU A 137 0.30 13.74 -3.68
CA LEU A 137 1.32 13.18 -2.79
C LEU A 137 2.14 12.18 -3.59
N THR A 138 3.44 12.39 -3.68
CA THR A 138 4.39 11.47 -4.31
C THR A 138 5.33 10.89 -3.27
N PHE A 139 5.57 9.59 -3.33
CA PHE A 139 6.56 8.91 -2.48
C PHE A 139 7.13 7.69 -3.22
N LYS A 140 8.19 7.09 -2.68
CA LYS A 140 8.74 5.84 -3.22
C LYS A 140 8.31 4.65 -2.39
N MET A 141 8.05 3.54 -3.06
CA MET A 141 7.86 2.23 -2.45
C MET A 141 8.82 1.21 -3.05
N GLN A 142 9.00 0.10 -2.36
CA GLN A 142 9.64 -1.07 -2.91
C GLN A 142 8.70 -2.26 -2.84
N ALA A 143 8.74 -3.15 -3.83
CA ALA A 143 8.01 -4.42 -3.80
C ALA A 143 8.84 -5.55 -4.40
N MET A 144 8.66 -6.75 -3.86
CA MET A 144 9.41 -7.94 -4.23
C MET A 144 8.66 -9.21 -3.85
N SER A 145 8.98 -10.31 -4.52
CA SER A 145 8.35 -11.60 -4.26
C SER A 145 9.30 -12.76 -4.58
N VAL A 146 9.16 -13.85 -3.82
CA VAL A 146 9.94 -15.07 -4.00
C VAL A 146 8.99 -16.26 -4.09
N LEU A 147 9.21 -17.10 -5.10
CA LEU A 147 8.63 -18.43 -5.23
C LEU A 147 9.63 -19.45 -4.70
N ARG A 148 9.15 -20.39 -3.88
CA ARG A 148 9.86 -21.61 -3.52
C ARG A 148 9.13 -22.81 -4.12
N TYR A 149 9.89 -23.75 -4.68
CA TYR A 149 9.40 -25.06 -5.06
C TYR A 149 10.44 -26.14 -4.78
N ARG A 150 10.01 -27.41 -4.77
CA ARG A 150 10.90 -28.57 -4.61
C ARG A 150 11.05 -29.31 -5.94
N GLN A 151 12.28 -29.61 -6.31
CA GLN A 151 12.64 -30.45 -7.45
C GLN A 151 13.87 -31.28 -7.06
N ASP A 152 13.90 -32.56 -7.42
CA ASP A 152 14.99 -33.48 -7.10
C ASP A 152 15.42 -33.44 -5.61
N GLU A 153 14.43 -33.43 -4.72
CA GLU A 153 14.59 -33.31 -3.26
C GLU A 153 15.28 -32.02 -2.77
N LYS A 154 15.48 -31.04 -3.64
CA LYS A 154 16.09 -29.74 -3.33
C LYS A 154 15.08 -28.61 -3.40
N ASN A 155 15.31 -27.59 -2.58
CA ASN A 155 14.53 -26.35 -2.60
C ASN A 155 15.14 -25.39 -3.61
N HIS A 156 14.30 -24.85 -4.49
CA HIS A 156 14.65 -23.82 -5.44
C HIS A 156 13.91 -22.53 -5.11
N TYR A 157 14.59 -21.39 -5.28
CA TYR A 157 14.05 -20.08 -4.97
C TYR A 157 14.20 -19.16 -6.18
N LEU A 158 13.08 -18.60 -6.65
CA LEU A 158 13.06 -17.69 -7.79
C LEU A 158 12.61 -16.31 -7.34
N ASN A 159 13.33 -15.28 -7.78
CA ASN A 159 12.89 -13.89 -7.68
C ASN A 159 11.83 -13.62 -8.75
N LEU A 160 10.71 -13.02 -8.36
CA LEU A 160 9.56 -12.90 -9.25
C LEU A 160 9.42 -11.50 -9.84
N TYR A 161 9.28 -11.44 -11.16
CA TYR A 161 8.89 -10.22 -11.88
C TYR A 161 7.43 -10.29 -12.30
N ASN A 162 6.86 -9.13 -12.62
CA ASN A 162 5.56 -9.05 -13.23
C ASN A 162 5.61 -9.43 -14.72
N ASP A 163 4.91 -10.50 -15.06
CA ASP A 163 4.61 -10.93 -16.43
C ASP A 163 3.11 -10.97 -16.71
N MET A 164 2.31 -10.40 -15.80
CA MET A 164 0.86 -10.33 -15.87
C MET A 164 0.44 -8.87 -16.07
N ASN A 165 -0.80 -8.62 -16.50
CA ASN A 165 -1.29 -7.26 -16.76
C ASN A 165 -1.68 -6.50 -15.47
N VAL A 166 -0.78 -6.48 -14.48
CA VAL A 166 -0.90 -5.76 -13.19
C VAL A 166 0.36 -4.97 -12.88
N ASN A 167 0.42 -4.28 -11.74
CA ASN A 167 1.54 -3.39 -11.40
C ASN A 167 2.19 -3.66 -10.03
N GLY A 168 1.84 -4.76 -9.35
CA GLY A 168 2.35 -5.08 -8.02
C GLY A 168 3.83 -5.46 -7.97
N LEU A 169 4.42 -5.93 -9.08
CA LEU A 169 5.83 -6.26 -9.18
C LEU A 169 6.49 -5.50 -10.34
N PRO A 170 7.82 -5.28 -10.29
CA PRO A 170 8.57 -4.72 -11.40
C PRO A 170 8.63 -5.69 -12.58
N GLY A 171 8.90 -5.16 -13.78
CA GLY A 171 9.29 -5.99 -14.92
C GLY A 171 10.67 -6.65 -14.73
N PRO A 172 11.07 -7.57 -15.62
CA PRO A 172 12.28 -8.38 -15.45
C PRO A 172 13.59 -7.57 -15.36
N SER A 173 13.65 -6.39 -16.00
CA SER A 173 14.82 -5.51 -15.97
C SER A 173 14.94 -4.66 -14.70
N GLN A 174 13.92 -4.68 -13.84
CA GLN A 174 13.83 -3.83 -12.64
C GLN A 174 13.66 -4.67 -11.37
N LEU A 175 14.14 -5.91 -11.37
CA LEU A 175 14.12 -6.76 -10.19
C LEU A 175 15.15 -6.34 -9.15
N THR A 176 14.76 -6.39 -7.88
CA THR A 176 15.69 -6.33 -6.74
C THR A 176 16.79 -7.39 -6.92
N SER A 177 18.04 -7.04 -6.63
CA SER A 177 19.15 -8.00 -6.73
C SER A 177 18.91 -9.22 -5.83
N ALA A 178 19.19 -10.41 -6.34
CA ALA A 178 19.11 -11.67 -5.60
C ALA A 178 19.95 -11.67 -4.32
N ILE A 179 21.03 -10.88 -4.28
CA ILE A 179 21.91 -10.74 -3.10
C ILE A 179 21.22 -9.94 -1.98
N GLN A 180 20.45 -8.91 -2.34
CA GLN A 180 19.79 -8.01 -1.37
C GLN A 180 18.44 -8.55 -0.89
N LEU A 181 17.78 -9.34 -1.74
CA LEU A 181 16.41 -9.81 -1.54
C LEU A 181 16.18 -10.52 -0.19
N PRO A 182 17.05 -11.43 0.30
CA PRO A 182 16.82 -12.12 1.57
C PRO A 182 16.74 -11.15 2.76
N GLY A 183 17.72 -10.25 2.88
CA GLY A 183 17.78 -9.28 3.98
C GLY A 183 16.64 -8.26 3.93
N LEU A 184 16.20 -7.86 2.74
CA LEU A 184 15.04 -6.98 2.58
C LEU A 184 13.74 -7.67 3.00
N LEU A 185 13.51 -8.91 2.56
CA LEU A 185 12.33 -9.68 2.94
C LEU A 185 12.29 -9.95 4.44
N GLU A 186 13.41 -10.38 5.04
CA GLU A 186 13.49 -10.61 6.48
C GLU A 186 13.15 -9.34 7.28
N LYS A 187 13.69 -8.19 6.84
CA LYS A 187 13.39 -6.90 7.46
C LYS A 187 11.90 -6.53 7.36
N ILE A 188 11.28 -6.69 6.19
CA ILE A 188 9.86 -6.30 5.99
C ILE A 188 8.91 -7.23 6.76
N PHE A 189 9.23 -8.52 6.84
CA PHE A 189 8.40 -9.49 7.54
C PHE A 189 8.53 -9.43 9.07
N GLU A 190 9.57 -8.77 9.62
CA GLU A 190 9.75 -8.58 11.07
C GLU A 190 9.59 -9.88 11.90
N GLY A 191 10.04 -11.01 11.33
CA GLY A 191 9.91 -12.33 11.96
C GLY A 191 8.60 -13.07 11.71
N GLU A 192 7.60 -12.44 11.10
CA GLU A 192 6.32 -13.05 10.69
C GLU A 192 6.42 -13.86 9.38
N GLY A 193 7.61 -13.93 8.79
CA GLY A 193 7.87 -14.62 7.52
C GLY A 193 7.84 -16.15 7.59
N LEU A 194 7.96 -16.80 6.43
CA LEU A 194 8.19 -18.25 6.37
C LEU A 194 9.59 -18.59 6.85
N GLN A 195 9.75 -19.73 7.55
CA GLN A 195 11.04 -20.10 8.18
C GLN A 195 12.19 -20.18 7.18
N TRP A 196 11.90 -20.57 5.94
CA TRP A 196 12.91 -20.67 4.89
C TRP A 196 13.47 -19.32 4.45
N LEU A 197 12.79 -18.19 4.72
CA LEU A 197 13.28 -16.84 4.32
C LEU A 197 14.65 -16.50 4.86
N LYS A 198 14.97 -16.98 6.07
CA LYS A 198 16.25 -16.71 6.76
C LYS A 198 17.47 -17.28 6.03
N ASN A 199 17.26 -18.32 5.21
CA ASN A 199 18.33 -19.10 4.59
C ASN A 199 18.12 -19.29 3.10
N ILE A 200 17.40 -18.39 2.43
CA ILE A 200 17.18 -18.53 0.97
C ILE A 200 18.47 -18.26 0.19
N ASN A 201 18.64 -19.04 -0.87
CA ASN A 201 19.60 -18.77 -1.92
C ASN A 201 18.84 -18.66 -3.24
N VAL A 202 18.67 -17.44 -3.72
CA VAL A 202 17.90 -17.13 -4.93
C VAL A 202 18.79 -17.31 -6.14
N THR A 203 18.51 -18.34 -6.94
CA THR A 203 19.39 -18.78 -8.03
C THR A 203 18.86 -18.44 -9.42
N GLY A 204 17.64 -17.92 -9.50
CA GLY A 204 17.03 -17.57 -10.78
C GLY A 204 15.89 -16.57 -10.64
N THR A 205 15.32 -16.22 -11.79
CA THR A 205 14.21 -15.29 -11.92
C THR A 205 13.11 -15.92 -12.73
N SER A 206 11.85 -15.58 -12.44
CA SER A 206 10.71 -15.99 -13.25
C SER A 206 9.58 -14.98 -13.16
N GLY A 207 8.64 -15.03 -14.10
CA GLY A 207 7.38 -14.32 -13.98
C GLY A 207 6.54 -14.84 -12.81
N VAL A 208 5.67 -14.00 -12.24
CA VAL A 208 4.72 -14.38 -11.18
C VAL A 208 3.73 -15.45 -11.66
N SER A 209 3.44 -15.53 -12.96
CA SER A 209 2.64 -16.61 -13.55
C SER A 209 3.19 -18.03 -13.27
N ARG A 210 4.48 -18.14 -12.86
CA ARG A 210 5.13 -19.42 -12.54
C ARG A 210 4.45 -20.21 -11.44
N PHE A 211 3.69 -19.56 -10.54
CA PHE A 211 2.82 -20.25 -9.58
C PHE A 211 1.78 -21.15 -10.25
N ASN A 212 1.42 -20.88 -11.50
CA ASN A 212 0.42 -21.64 -12.24
C ASN A 212 0.99 -22.90 -12.91
N ASP A 213 2.31 -23.11 -12.88
CA ASP A 213 2.96 -24.26 -13.50
C ASP A 213 2.72 -25.56 -12.70
N SER A 214 1.89 -26.45 -13.27
CA SER A 214 1.53 -27.74 -12.69
C SER A 214 2.67 -28.75 -12.58
N SER A 215 3.82 -28.50 -13.21
CA SER A 215 5.03 -29.32 -13.05
C SER A 215 5.72 -29.08 -11.71
N LEU A 216 5.51 -27.91 -11.10
CA LEU A 216 6.09 -27.58 -9.79
C LEU A 216 5.48 -28.43 -8.68
N ARG A 217 6.25 -28.63 -7.62
CA ARG A 217 5.87 -29.40 -6.43
C ARG A 217 6.23 -28.64 -5.16
N GLN A 218 5.45 -28.84 -4.10
CA GLN A 218 5.64 -28.17 -2.79
C GLN A 218 5.83 -26.65 -2.94
N VAL A 219 4.87 -26.02 -3.61
CA VAL A 219 4.95 -24.61 -3.99
C VAL A 219 4.55 -23.73 -2.81
N GLU A 220 5.44 -22.80 -2.46
CA GLU A 220 5.26 -21.76 -1.45
C GLU A 220 5.68 -20.40 -2.00
N GLY A 221 5.16 -19.33 -1.43
CA GLY A 221 5.42 -17.98 -1.91
C GLY A 221 5.44 -16.95 -0.80
N VAL A 222 6.20 -15.88 -1.02
CA VAL A 222 6.09 -14.64 -0.25
C VAL A 222 6.02 -13.43 -1.17
N TYR A 223 5.33 -12.39 -0.71
CA TYR A 223 5.27 -11.08 -1.34
C TYR A 223 5.46 -10.03 -0.26
N ALA A 224 6.18 -8.96 -0.57
CA ALA A 224 6.37 -7.84 0.34
C ALA A 224 6.41 -6.52 -0.42
N ALA A 225 5.74 -5.52 0.13
CA ALA A 225 5.81 -4.14 -0.30
C ALA A 225 5.85 -3.19 0.90
N GLN A 226 6.69 -2.16 0.84
CA GLN A 226 6.79 -1.12 1.87
C GLN A 226 7.10 0.25 1.25
N THR A 227 6.78 1.32 1.97
CA THR A 227 7.27 2.67 1.65
C THR A 227 8.77 2.79 1.91
N ILE A 228 9.42 3.72 1.20
CA ILE A 228 10.82 4.09 1.45
C ILE A 228 10.83 5.39 2.25
N SER A 229 11.55 5.37 3.38
CA SER A 229 11.58 6.48 4.32
C SER A 229 12.08 7.79 3.70
N GLY A 230 11.49 8.91 4.07
CA GLY A 230 11.96 10.26 3.70
C GLY A 230 11.78 10.62 2.21
N THR A 231 10.95 9.88 1.47
CA THR A 231 10.76 10.08 0.02
C THR A 231 9.50 10.88 -0.35
N GLY A 232 8.71 11.30 0.64
CA GLY A 232 7.44 11.98 0.44
C GLY A 232 7.57 13.41 -0.04
N LYS A 233 6.73 13.79 -0.99
CA LYS A 233 6.58 15.15 -1.52
C LYS A 233 5.11 15.43 -1.77
N LEU A 234 4.61 16.51 -1.20
CA LEU A 234 3.25 16.99 -1.39
C LEU A 234 3.27 18.22 -2.28
N LEU A 235 2.71 18.09 -3.47
CA LEU A 235 2.45 19.20 -4.39
C LEU A 235 1.03 19.68 -4.18
N ILE A 236 0.85 20.97 -3.89
CA ILE A 236 -0.46 21.59 -3.70
C ILE A 236 -0.61 22.78 -4.64
N ALA A 237 -1.82 22.89 -5.20
CA ALA A 237 -2.27 24.07 -5.91
C ALA A 237 -3.28 24.81 -5.04
N GLY A 238 -3.00 26.09 -4.72
CA GLY A 238 -3.92 26.94 -3.96
C GLY A 238 -3.83 26.79 -2.43
N GLU A 239 -4.93 27.08 -1.73
CA GLU A 239 -4.98 27.08 -0.26
C GLU A 239 -4.94 25.66 0.32
N PHE A 240 -4.22 25.50 1.43
CA PHE A 240 -4.04 24.22 2.11
C PHE A 240 -5.26 23.90 2.99
N PRO A 241 -5.99 22.79 2.76
CA PRO A 241 -7.10 22.42 3.62
C PRO A 241 -6.59 21.91 4.97
N SER A 242 -7.31 22.24 6.03
CA SER A 242 -6.99 21.81 7.41
C SER A 242 -6.97 20.29 7.58
N ASN A 243 -7.71 19.56 6.74
CA ASN A 243 -7.74 18.10 6.72
C ASN A 243 -7.63 17.60 5.28
N TRP A 244 -6.82 16.56 5.09
CA TRP A 244 -6.67 15.92 3.80
C TRP A 244 -6.40 14.44 3.91
N SER A 245 -6.67 13.73 2.82
CA SER A 245 -6.38 12.31 2.69
C SER A 245 -5.78 11.99 1.32
N ALA A 246 -4.88 11.02 1.31
CA ALA A 246 -4.42 10.35 0.11
C ALA A 246 -4.58 8.86 0.36
N SER A 247 -5.17 8.14 -0.59
CA SER A 247 -5.43 6.70 -0.46
C SER A 247 -4.65 5.95 -1.52
N LEU A 248 -4.06 4.83 -1.13
CA LEU A 248 -3.49 3.87 -2.06
C LEU A 248 -4.35 2.61 -1.99
N PRO A 249 -5.35 2.46 -2.89
CA PRO A 249 -6.08 1.22 -3.02
C PRO A 249 -5.15 0.06 -3.37
N VAL A 250 -5.39 -1.09 -2.76
CA VAL A 250 -4.67 -2.34 -3.06
C VAL A 250 -5.72 -3.38 -3.41
N SER A 251 -5.60 -4.04 -4.55
CA SER A 251 -6.42 -5.21 -4.88
C SER A 251 -5.54 -6.43 -5.13
N ILE A 252 -6.08 -7.60 -4.79
CA ILE A 252 -5.41 -8.89 -4.97
C ILE A 252 -6.41 -9.83 -5.60
N GLU A 253 -6.11 -10.25 -6.82
CA GLU A 253 -6.92 -11.18 -7.58
C GLU A 253 -6.16 -12.49 -7.82
N TYR A 254 -6.91 -13.54 -8.15
CA TYR A 254 -6.37 -14.83 -8.56
C TYR A 254 -7.13 -15.27 -9.80
N GLN A 255 -6.37 -15.61 -10.84
CA GLN A 255 -6.89 -16.15 -12.09
C GLN A 255 -6.40 -17.58 -12.22
#